data_AF-A0A6L9KY52-F1
#
_entry.id   AF-A0A6L9KY52-F1
#
_cell.length_a   1.000
_cell.length_b   1.000
_cell.length_c   1.000
_cell.angle_alpha   90.00
_cell.angle_beta   90.00
_cell.angle_gamma   90.00
#
_symmetry.space_group_name_H-M   'P 1'
#
loop_
_entity.id
_entity.type
_entity.pdbx_description
1 polymer ?
#
loop_
_entity_poly.entity_id
_entity_poly.type
_entity_poly.pdbx_seq_one_letter_code
_entity_poly.pdbx_strand_id
1 'polypeptide(L)'
;MLLRFFVFALFFLTTTLSQAQIIKLDEYIDAIDARWDGEIPVADKSSFRDEGVRDAFAIEALKTDPTSETRNPASLRAPNGVLEDSFMQATGRRIWNASSIYVPTLVIAGEFDTWSFPEDRELLMRDLTNAPVKKSVLIKNATHFALFEKGRFQLYNEIDSFLKAAQ
;
A
#
# COMPACT_ATOMS: atom_id res chain seq x y z
N MET A 1 21.99 7.86 -9.41
CA MET A 1 20.75 8.63 -9.21
C MET A 1 19.79 7.75 -8.42
N LEU A 2 19.68 7.96 -7.10
CA LEU A 2 18.80 7.14 -6.25
C LEU A 2 17.34 7.52 -6.57
N LEU A 3 16.60 6.64 -7.24
CA LEU A 3 15.15 6.77 -7.37
C LEU A 3 14.52 6.54 -5.99
N ARG A 4 13.98 7.59 -5.38
CA ARG A 4 13.04 7.46 -4.25
C ARG A 4 11.64 7.37 -4.84
N PHE A 5 11.14 6.15 -5.02
CA PHE A 5 9.74 5.91 -5.31
C PHE A 5 8.90 6.27 -4.08
N PHE A 6 7.91 7.14 -4.26
CA PHE A 6 6.77 7.29 -3.36
C PHE A 6 5.55 6.67 -4.05
N VAL A 7 5.53 5.35 -4.15
CA VAL A 7 4.28 4.60 -4.17
C VAL A 7 3.85 4.53 -2.70
N PHE A 8 2.55 4.57 -2.40
CA PHE A 8 2.02 4.29 -1.06
C PHE A 8 2.26 2.80 -0.72
N ALA A 9 3.53 2.45 -0.57
CA ALA A 9 4.03 1.26 0.04
C ALA A 9 4.58 1.74 1.39
N LEU A 10 3.80 1.52 2.45
CA LEU A 10 4.25 1.46 3.85
C LEU A 10 5.55 2.25 4.13
N PHE A 11 5.42 3.55 4.37
CA PHE A 11 6.54 4.39 4.79
C PHE A 11 6.89 4.10 6.27
N PHE A 12 7.61 3.01 6.54
CA PHE A 12 8.12 2.69 7.87
C PHE A 12 9.36 3.52 8.19
N LEU A 13 9.21 4.75 8.67
CA LEU A 13 10.37 5.59 9.00
C LEU A 13 10.92 5.41 10.43
N THR A 14 10.34 4.56 11.29
CA THR A 14 10.78 4.50 12.70
C THR A 14 10.77 3.13 13.38
N THR A 15 10.37 2.02 12.72
CA THR A 15 10.35 0.73 13.41
C THR A 15 11.72 0.03 13.36
N THR A 16 12.39 0.01 14.51
CA THR A 16 13.48 -0.94 14.75
C THR A 16 12.95 -2.37 14.68
N LEU A 17 13.79 -3.33 14.29
CA LEU A 17 13.44 -4.77 14.24
C LEU A 17 12.84 -5.32 15.56
N SER A 18 13.01 -4.61 16.68
CA SER A 18 12.42 -4.93 17.99
C SER A 18 10.91 -4.73 18.10
N GLN A 19 10.26 -4.11 17.10
CA GLN A 19 8.81 -3.92 17.06
C GLN A 19 8.14 -4.65 15.89
N ALA A 20 8.73 -5.75 15.41
CA ALA A 20 8.07 -6.64 14.46
C ALA A 20 7.26 -7.72 15.19
N GLN A 21 6.05 -7.98 14.73
CA GLN A 21 5.28 -9.15 15.14
C GLN A 21 5.61 -10.35 14.23
N ILE A 22 5.59 -11.56 14.79
CA ILE A 22 5.69 -12.80 14.01
C ILE A 22 4.27 -13.24 13.68
N ILE A 23 3.96 -13.34 12.38
CA ILE A 23 2.64 -13.76 11.89
C ILE A 23 2.82 -15.06 11.12
N LYS A 24 2.00 -16.07 11.41
CA LYS A 24 1.98 -17.32 10.64
C LYS A 24 1.46 -17.05 9.23
N LEU A 25 1.97 -17.79 8.25
CA LEU A 25 1.61 -17.54 6.86
C LEU A 25 0.12 -17.72 6.59
N ASP A 26 -0.49 -18.77 7.15
CA ASP A 26 -1.93 -19.03 7.03
C ASP A 26 -2.75 -17.86 7.58
N GLU A 27 -2.48 -17.44 8.82
CA GLU A 27 -3.13 -16.29 9.45
C GLU A 27 -2.93 -14.99 8.65
N TYR A 28 -1.73 -14.79 8.11
CA TYR A 28 -1.40 -13.60 7.33
C TYR A 28 -2.18 -13.55 6.01
N ILE A 29 -2.25 -14.66 5.28
CA ILE A 29 -2.92 -14.69 3.99
C ILE A 29 -4.45 -14.69 4.16
N ASP A 30 -4.99 -15.37 5.17
CA ASP A 30 -6.42 -15.30 5.47
C ASP A 30 -6.87 -13.85 5.77
N ALA A 31 -6.04 -13.08 6.50
CA ALA A 31 -6.31 -11.68 6.76
C ALA A 31 -6.27 -10.81 5.49
N ILE A 32 -5.34 -11.09 4.57
CA ILE A 32 -5.26 -10.40 3.27
C ILE A 32 -6.46 -10.77 2.39
N ASP A 33 -6.80 -12.05 2.29
CA ASP A 33 -7.92 -12.53 1.48
C ASP A 33 -9.24 -11.93 1.98
N ALA A 34 -9.47 -11.94 3.29
CA ALA A 34 -10.65 -11.31 3.89
C ALA A 34 -10.74 -9.81 3.58
N ARG A 35 -9.61 -9.09 3.67
CA ARG A 35 -9.56 -7.66 3.38
C ARG A 35 -9.80 -7.38 1.89
N TRP A 36 -9.09 -8.08 1.02
CA TRP A 36 -9.20 -7.88 -0.43
C TRP A 36 -10.58 -8.25 -0.94
N ASP A 37 -11.18 -9.35 -0.47
CA ASP A 37 -12.56 -9.71 -0.80
C ASP A 37 -13.57 -8.65 -0.33
N GLY A 38 -13.33 -8.06 0.85
CA GLY A 38 -14.17 -7.02 1.44
C GLY A 38 -14.20 -5.72 0.65
N GLU A 39 -13.12 -5.37 -0.06
CA GLU A 39 -13.05 -4.16 -0.89
C GLU A 39 -13.68 -4.34 -2.28
N ILE A 40 -13.85 -5.58 -2.77
CA ILE A 40 -14.43 -5.84 -4.09
C ILE A 40 -15.97 -5.77 -4.01
N PRO A 41 -16.65 -4.84 -4.71
CA PRO A 41 -18.09 -4.64 -4.57
C PRO A 41 -18.96 -5.58 -5.43
N VAL A 42 -18.35 -6.56 -6.08
CA VAL A 42 -19.04 -7.57 -6.89
C VAL A 42 -18.99 -8.94 -6.23
N ALA A 43 -19.96 -9.80 -6.58
CA ALA A 43 -20.04 -11.16 -6.05
C ALA A 43 -18.88 -12.04 -6.55
N ASP A 44 -18.53 -11.94 -7.83
CA ASP A 44 -17.41 -12.68 -8.42
C ASP A 44 -16.07 -11.96 -8.17
N LYS A 45 -15.37 -12.37 -7.13
CA LYS A 45 -14.05 -11.82 -6.74
C LYS A 45 -12.94 -12.15 -7.74
N SER A 46 -13.08 -13.24 -8.50
CA SER A 46 -12.10 -13.67 -9.50
C SER A 46 -12.00 -12.69 -10.67
N SER A 47 -13.02 -11.84 -10.87
CA SER A 47 -12.99 -10.77 -11.86
C SER A 47 -11.89 -9.71 -11.59
N PHE A 48 -11.40 -9.57 -10.35
CA PHE A 48 -10.34 -8.62 -9.98
C PHE A 48 -8.94 -9.25 -9.96
N ARG A 49 -8.83 -10.58 -9.81
CA ARG A 49 -7.55 -11.28 -9.59
C ARG A 49 -7.24 -12.28 -10.69
N ASP A 50 -5.97 -12.32 -11.12
CA ASP A 50 -5.48 -13.43 -11.91
C ASP A 50 -5.29 -14.67 -11.02
N GLU A 51 -5.53 -15.85 -11.57
CA GLU A 51 -5.26 -17.11 -10.87
C GLU A 51 -3.78 -17.19 -10.47
N GLY A 52 -3.50 -17.66 -9.26
CA GLY A 52 -2.14 -17.81 -8.74
C GLY A 52 -1.48 -16.54 -8.19
N VAL A 53 -2.06 -15.34 -8.37
CA VAL A 53 -1.51 -14.09 -7.77
C VAL A 53 -1.45 -14.18 -6.25
N ARG A 54 -2.49 -14.74 -5.64
CA ARG A 54 -2.58 -14.94 -4.19
C ARG A 54 -1.46 -15.85 -3.68
N ASP A 55 -1.19 -16.96 -4.38
CA ASP A 55 -0.13 -17.90 -4.00
C ASP A 55 1.27 -17.34 -4.25
N ALA A 56 1.45 -16.63 -5.37
CA ALA A 56 2.69 -15.91 -5.65
C ALA A 56 2.97 -14.85 -4.58
N PHE A 57 1.95 -14.09 -4.16
CA PHE A 57 2.07 -13.13 -3.07
C PHE A 57 2.50 -13.82 -1.77
N ALA A 58 1.89 -14.96 -1.40
CA ALA A 58 2.25 -15.70 -0.20
C ALA A 58 3.71 -16.18 -0.20
N ILE A 59 4.17 -16.71 -1.33
CA ILE A 59 5.57 -17.14 -1.52
C ILE A 59 6.53 -15.96 -1.38
N GLU A 60 6.25 -14.84 -2.05
CA GLU A 60 7.12 -13.66 -1.99
C GLU A 60 7.08 -12.98 -0.61
N ALA A 61 5.94 -13.00 0.09
CA ALA A 61 5.81 -12.49 1.45
C ALA A 61 6.74 -13.22 2.43
N LEU A 62 6.83 -14.56 2.36
CA LEU A 62 7.77 -15.34 3.19
C LEU A 62 9.23 -14.97 2.91
N LYS A 63 9.58 -14.74 1.64
CA LYS A 63 10.95 -14.39 1.23
C LYS A 63 11.42 -13.05 1.78
N THR A 64 10.50 -12.17 2.20
CA THR A 64 10.87 -10.90 2.85
C THR A 64 11.55 -11.10 4.21
N ASP A 65 11.33 -12.24 4.87
CA ASP A 65 11.99 -12.61 6.12
C ASP A 65 12.89 -13.85 5.90
N PRO A 66 14.24 -13.70 5.87
CA PRO A 66 15.17 -14.81 5.69
C PRO A 66 15.08 -15.91 6.76
N THR A 67 14.41 -15.64 7.89
CA THR A 67 14.20 -16.61 8.98
C THR A 67 12.80 -17.23 8.95
N SER A 68 12.03 -17.02 7.89
CA SER A 68 10.63 -17.45 7.84
C SER A 68 10.46 -18.97 7.85
N GLU A 69 11.35 -19.67 7.15
CA GLU A 69 11.39 -21.15 7.07
C GLU A 69 12.01 -21.80 8.31
N THR A 70 12.66 -21.04 9.19
CA THR A 70 13.25 -21.59 10.43
C THR A 70 12.22 -21.80 11.54
N ARG A 71 10.96 -21.42 11.30
CA ARG A 71 9.85 -21.49 12.27
C ARG A 71 8.82 -22.51 11.80
N ASN A 72 8.11 -23.14 12.74
CA ASN A 72 7.07 -24.12 12.45
C ASN A 72 5.77 -23.75 13.19
N PRO A 73 4.67 -23.40 12.49
CA PRO A 73 4.58 -23.27 11.03
C PRO A 73 5.38 -22.07 10.49
N ALA A 74 5.62 -22.06 9.17
CA ALA A 74 6.32 -20.97 8.49
C ALA A 74 5.63 -19.63 8.78
N SER A 75 6.43 -18.62 9.11
CA SER A 75 5.91 -17.33 9.59
C SER A 75 6.84 -16.19 9.21
N LEU A 76 6.31 -15.00 8.98
CA LEU A 76 7.09 -13.81 8.62
C LEU A 76 7.09 -12.78 9.74
N ARG A 77 8.12 -11.93 9.77
CA ARG A 77 8.17 -10.73 10.61
C ARG A 77 7.50 -9.57 9.89
N ALA A 78 6.38 -9.10 10.43
CA ALA A 78 5.70 -7.90 9.96
C ALA A 78 6.01 -6.72 10.90
N PRO A 79 6.53 -5.59 10.40
CA PRO A 79 6.76 -4.41 11.23
C PRO A 79 5.45 -3.82 11.75
N ASN A 80 5.41 -3.39 13.02
CA ASN A 80 4.19 -2.84 13.64
C ASN A 80 3.90 -1.38 13.27
N GLY A 81 4.69 -0.74 12.40
CA GLY A 81 4.55 0.69 12.13
C GLY A 81 3.18 1.07 11.55
N VAL A 82 2.55 0.18 10.77
CA VAL A 82 1.17 0.41 10.28
C VAL A 82 0.19 0.49 11.44
N LEU A 83 0.34 -0.36 12.46
CA LEU A 83 -0.56 -0.33 13.62
C LEU A 83 -0.38 0.97 14.42
N GLU A 84 0.86 1.42 14.59
CA GLU A 84 1.15 2.70 15.24
C GLU A 84 0.60 3.87 14.43
N ASP A 85 0.85 3.92 13.12
CA ASP A 85 0.37 4.97 12.23
C ASP A 85 -1.16 5.01 12.20
N SER A 86 -1.82 3.85 12.06
CA SER A 86 -3.28 3.75 12.11
C SER A 86 -3.84 4.22 13.46
N PHE A 87 -3.19 3.87 14.57
CA PHE A 87 -3.62 4.33 15.90
C PHE A 87 -3.46 5.85 16.05
N MET A 88 -2.32 6.41 15.61
CA MET A 88 -2.07 7.85 15.66
C MET A 88 -3.09 8.60 14.79
N GLN A 89 -3.34 8.13 13.56
CA GLN A 89 -4.34 8.73 12.66
C GLN A 89 -5.76 8.64 13.24
N ALA A 90 -6.17 7.47 13.73
CA ALA A 90 -7.50 7.27 14.33
C ALA A 90 -7.71 8.13 15.58
N THR A 91 -6.65 8.52 16.27
CA THR A 91 -6.68 9.42 17.43
C THR A 91 -6.43 10.89 17.08
N GLY A 92 -6.45 11.25 15.79
CA GLY A 92 -6.33 12.62 15.30
C GLY A 92 -4.91 13.19 15.36
N ARG A 93 -3.89 12.36 15.55
CA ARG A 93 -2.49 12.77 15.62
C ARG A 93 -1.85 12.68 14.25
N ARG A 94 -1.39 13.83 13.74
CA ARG A 94 -0.60 13.89 12.50
C ARG A 94 0.77 13.28 12.74
N ILE A 95 1.11 12.25 11.98
CA ILE A 95 2.40 11.56 12.03
C ILE A 95 3.52 12.32 11.30
N TRP A 96 3.18 13.20 10.35
CA TRP A 96 4.12 14.04 9.60
C TRP A 96 3.41 15.26 8.99
N ASN A 97 4.18 16.17 8.39
CA ASN A 97 3.66 17.38 7.73
C ASN A 97 3.87 17.31 6.21
N ALA A 98 2.78 17.30 5.43
CA ALA A 98 2.83 17.23 3.97
C ALA A 98 3.50 18.43 3.27
N SER A 99 3.58 19.58 3.93
CA SER A 99 4.34 20.71 3.37
C SER A 99 5.86 20.46 3.37
N SER A 100 6.36 19.41 4.04
CA SER A 100 7.77 19.04 3.99
C SER A 100 8.19 18.32 2.70
N ILE A 101 7.26 18.05 1.77
CA ILE A 101 7.55 17.44 0.48
C ILE A 101 7.85 18.55 -0.55
N TYR A 102 9.07 18.54 -1.09
CA TYR A 102 9.59 19.53 -2.05
C TYR A 102 9.80 18.97 -3.47
N VAL A 103 9.25 17.79 -3.76
CA VAL A 103 9.42 17.09 -5.03
C VAL A 103 8.07 16.90 -5.74
N PRO A 104 8.03 16.74 -7.08
CA PRO A 104 6.83 16.35 -7.79
C PRO A 104 6.17 15.14 -7.13
N THR A 105 4.87 15.23 -6.84
CA THR A 105 4.14 14.21 -6.09
C THR A 105 2.92 13.71 -6.85
N LEU A 106 2.79 12.39 -6.97
CA LEU A 106 1.60 11.70 -7.47
C LEU A 106 0.90 11.03 -6.29
N VAL A 107 -0.39 11.34 -6.09
CA VAL A 107 -1.29 10.65 -5.18
C VAL A 107 -2.22 9.79 -6.04
N ILE A 108 -2.20 8.48 -5.85
CA ILE A 108 -2.97 7.53 -6.66
C ILE A 108 -3.64 6.50 -5.76
N ALA A 109 -4.92 6.19 -6.01
CA ALA A 109 -5.68 5.24 -5.22
C ALA A 109 -6.76 4.53 -6.07
N GLY A 110 -7.23 3.40 -5.57
CA GLY A 110 -8.39 2.69 -6.12
C GLY A 110 -9.72 3.32 -5.70
N GLU A 111 -10.74 3.19 -6.55
CA GLU A 111 -12.11 3.61 -6.28
C GLU A 111 -12.73 2.92 -5.06
N PHE A 112 -12.38 1.66 -4.82
CA PHE A 112 -12.91 0.85 -3.70
C PHE A 112 -11.91 0.69 -2.55
N ASP A 113 -10.83 1.48 -2.55
CA ASP A 113 -9.84 1.49 -1.47
C ASP A 113 -10.45 2.02 -0.17
N THR A 114 -10.49 1.18 0.87
CA THR A 114 -11.03 1.51 2.20
C THR A 114 -9.96 1.87 3.22
N TRP A 115 -8.70 1.94 2.81
CA TRP A 115 -7.55 2.28 3.65
C TRP A 115 -6.95 3.64 3.31
N SER A 116 -7.33 4.22 2.17
CA SER A 116 -6.98 5.57 1.76
C SER A 116 -8.26 6.31 1.37
N PHE A 117 -9.04 6.77 2.35
CA PHE A 117 -10.34 7.37 2.08
C PHE A 117 -10.23 8.62 1.19
N PRO A 118 -11.28 8.98 0.42
CA PRO A 118 -11.29 10.21 -0.38
C PRO A 118 -10.85 11.45 0.39
N GLU A 119 -11.33 11.60 1.62
CA GLU A 119 -11.05 12.73 2.50
C GLU A 119 -9.55 12.81 2.85
N ASP A 120 -8.90 11.67 3.13
CA ASP A 120 -7.47 11.62 3.43
C ASP A 120 -6.63 12.09 2.24
N ARG A 121 -7.01 11.67 1.04
CA ARG A 121 -6.33 12.05 -0.21
C ARG A 121 -6.54 13.52 -0.54
N GLU A 122 -7.74 14.04 -0.34
CA GLU A 122 -8.05 15.46 -0.53
C GLU A 122 -7.26 16.34 0.46
N LEU A 123 -7.21 15.95 1.74
CA LEU A 123 -6.43 16.63 2.76
C LEU A 123 -4.93 16.58 2.46
N LEU A 124 -4.40 15.43 2.02
CA LEU A 124 -3.01 15.30 1.58
C LEU A 124 -2.73 16.24 0.41
N MET A 125 -3.58 16.23 -0.63
CA MET A 125 -3.42 17.11 -1.79
C MET A 125 -3.47 18.59 -1.41
N ARG A 126 -4.30 18.98 -0.43
CA ARG A 126 -4.30 20.34 0.11
C ARG A 126 -3.00 20.69 0.82
N ASP A 127 -2.52 19.80 1.70
CA ASP A 127 -1.38 20.04 2.58
C ASP A 127 -0.01 19.90 1.85
N LEU A 128 0.04 19.31 0.65
CA LEU A 128 1.18 19.34 -0.29
C LEU A 128 1.40 20.76 -0.87
N THR A 129 1.79 21.73 -0.04
CA THR A 129 1.94 23.14 -0.45
C THR A 129 3.27 23.44 -1.13
N ASN A 130 4.33 22.69 -0.79
CA ASN A 130 5.68 22.92 -1.30
C ASN A 130 6.06 21.96 -2.45
N ALA A 131 5.17 21.05 -2.82
CA ALA A 131 5.37 20.18 -3.97
C ALA A 131 5.22 21.03 -5.25
N PRO A 132 6.25 21.12 -6.12
CA PRO A 132 6.21 21.96 -7.33
C PRO A 132 5.16 21.49 -8.35
N VAL A 133 4.84 20.20 -8.34
CA VAL A 133 3.76 19.58 -9.10
C VAL A 133 3.06 18.58 -8.18
N LYS A 134 1.73 18.60 -8.17
CA LYS A 134 0.93 17.56 -7.49
C LYS A 134 -0.20 17.08 -8.41
N LYS A 135 -0.34 15.77 -8.53
CA LYS A 135 -1.39 15.11 -9.32
C LYS A 135 -2.12 14.12 -8.43
N SER A 136 -3.45 14.11 -8.50
CA SER A 136 -4.29 13.09 -7.86
C SER A 136 -4.96 12.25 -8.94
N VAL A 137 -4.94 10.93 -8.80
CA VAL A 137 -5.56 9.98 -9.73
C VAL A 137 -6.38 8.96 -8.96
N LEU A 138 -7.63 8.77 -9.39
CA LEU A 138 -8.49 7.69 -8.92
C LEU A 138 -8.62 6.63 -10.02
N ILE A 139 -8.17 5.41 -9.74
CA ILE A 139 -8.31 4.27 -10.64
C ILE A 139 -9.70 3.68 -10.45
N LYS A 140 -10.49 3.67 -11.53
CA LYS A 140 -11.82 3.08 -11.53
C LYS A 140 -11.75 1.56 -11.44
N ASN A 141 -12.72 0.96 -10.75
CA ASN A 141 -12.79 -0.49 -10.55
C ASN A 141 -11.49 -1.11 -9.99
N ALA A 142 -10.91 -0.46 -8.97
CA ALA A 142 -9.70 -0.94 -8.32
C ALA A 142 -9.81 -0.80 -6.81
N THR A 143 -9.22 -1.75 -6.08
CA THR A 143 -9.16 -1.73 -4.61
C THR A 143 -7.83 -1.15 -4.12
N HIS A 144 -7.55 -1.21 -2.83
CA HIS A 144 -6.23 -0.95 -2.28
C HIS A 144 -5.15 -1.86 -2.89
N PHE A 145 -5.54 -3.05 -3.34
CA PHE A 145 -4.65 -4.04 -3.93
C PHE A 145 -4.47 -3.85 -5.44
N ALA A 146 -4.79 -2.67 -5.98
CA ALA A 146 -4.68 -2.34 -7.42
C ALA A 146 -3.39 -2.80 -8.08
N LEU A 147 -2.27 -2.84 -7.33
CA LEU A 147 -0.97 -3.34 -7.78
C LEU A 147 -1.00 -4.81 -8.27
N PHE A 148 -1.84 -5.64 -7.66
CA PHE A 148 -1.94 -7.08 -7.91
C PHE A 148 -3.18 -7.46 -8.72
N GLU A 149 -4.05 -6.51 -9.01
CA GLU A 149 -5.31 -6.73 -9.72
C GLU A 149 -5.11 -6.78 -11.25
N LYS A 150 -6.10 -7.33 -11.96
CA LYS A 150 -6.12 -7.34 -13.43
C LYS A 150 -6.00 -5.94 -14.04
N GLY A 151 -6.55 -4.93 -13.36
CA GLY A 151 -6.50 -3.51 -13.75
C GLY A 151 -5.16 -2.80 -13.50
N ARG A 152 -4.15 -3.47 -12.93
CA ARG A 152 -2.86 -2.88 -12.51
C ARG A 152 -2.12 -2.07 -13.56
N PHE A 153 -2.33 -2.34 -14.85
CA PHE A 153 -1.67 -1.60 -15.92
C PHE A 153 -2.06 -0.11 -15.96
N GLN A 154 -3.27 0.25 -15.51
CA GLN A 154 -3.64 1.66 -15.36
C GLN A 154 -2.76 2.33 -14.28
N LEU A 155 -2.56 1.69 -13.13
CA LEU A 155 -1.65 2.16 -12.09
C LEU A 155 -0.23 2.37 -12.65
N TYR A 156 0.29 1.39 -13.38
CA TYR A 156 1.65 1.46 -13.96
C TYR A 156 1.79 2.57 -14.98
N ASN A 157 0.81 2.73 -15.87
CA ASN A 157 0.83 3.77 -16.89
C ASN A 157 0.77 5.18 -16.28
N GLU A 158 -0.01 5.37 -15.22
CA GLU A 158 -0.09 6.65 -14.51
C GLU A 158 1.23 7.00 -13.80
N ILE A 159 1.88 6.01 -13.18
CA ILE A 159 3.21 6.16 -12.58
C ILE A 159 4.25 6.49 -13.65
N ASP A 160 4.33 5.70 -14.73
CA ASP A 160 5.29 5.90 -15.81
C ASP A 160 5.13 7.28 -16.48
N SER A 161 3.89 7.66 -16.78
CA SER A 161 3.57 8.97 -17.37
C SER A 161 3.98 10.11 -16.45
N PHE A 162 3.73 9.98 -15.15
CA PHE A 162 4.13 10.99 -14.18
C PHE A 162 5.66 11.12 -14.07
N LEU A 163 6.37 10.00 -14.00
CA LEU A 163 7.83 9.99 -13.94
C LEU A 163 8.49 10.58 -15.19
N LYS A 164 7.92 10.34 -16.38
CA LYS A 164 8.40 10.94 -17.63
C LYS A 164 8.15 12.45 -17.71
N ALA A 165 7.03 12.92 -17.15
CA ALA A 165 6.68 14.33 -17.13
C ALA A 165 7.43 15.12 -16.04
N ALA A 166 7.96 14.45 -15.02
CA ALA A 166 8.68 15.05 -13.90
C ALA A 166 10.22 15.11 -14.09
N GLN A 167 10.73 14.66 -15.25
CA GLN A 167 12.14 14.85 -15.66
C GLN A 167 12.39 16.29 -16.11
#